data_AF-A0A061LV02-F1
#
_entry.id   AF-A0A061LV02-F1
#
_cell.length_a   1.000
_cell.length_b   1.000
_cell.length_c   1.000
_cell.angle_alpha   90.00
_cell.angle_beta   90.00
_cell.angle_gamma   90.00
#
_symmetry.space_group_name_H-M   'P 1'
#
loop_
_entity.id
_entity.type
_entity.pdbx_description
1 polymer ?
#
loop_
_entity_poly.entity_id
_entity_poly.type
_entity_poly.pdbx_seq_one_letter_code
_entity_poly.pdbx_strand_id
1 'polypeptide(L)'
;MSRRAASGLLIAVFAAVACAGAALTATRASAVFHELAETGRPGYLKLALHSGTPLWAELEPGDSMRWLVEASLHGSDSGTLAVELQAGGDLVSDSGMTAEVETCSVAFDITASPVGCEGSRATVLPPTPLAQIPQQGHRRDLADVSSGTPRQVLVTLAIPATTPAAGIEGRSARIGLGVHASGDAPATGLLPLGTPRSPRALAATGSDVLALGLLSVGLVGVGAAAALRRRAPAAHGGRR
;
A
#
# COMPACT_ATOMS: atom_id res chain seq x y z
N MET A 1 -35.56 -35.94 8.24
CA MET A 1 -35.11 -34.92 7.25
C MET A 1 -34.89 -35.57 5.90
N SER A 2 -35.45 -35.01 4.82
CA SER A 2 -35.20 -35.54 3.47
C SER A 2 -33.74 -35.32 3.10
N ARG A 3 -33.11 -36.27 2.38
CA ARG A 3 -31.70 -36.16 1.93
C ARG A 3 -31.43 -34.84 1.18
N ARG A 4 -32.46 -34.27 0.54
CA ARG A 4 -32.42 -32.97 -0.13
C ARG A 4 -32.25 -31.80 0.82
N ALA A 5 -32.92 -31.82 1.98
CA ALA A 5 -32.78 -30.78 3.01
C ALA A 5 -31.38 -30.81 3.65
N ALA A 6 -30.80 -32.00 3.85
CA ALA A 6 -29.46 -32.16 4.39
C ALA A 6 -28.38 -31.64 3.42
N SER A 7 -28.48 -31.94 2.13
CA SER A 7 -27.56 -31.39 1.12
C SER A 7 -27.66 -29.88 0.96
N GLY A 8 -28.86 -29.31 1.05
CA GLY A 8 -29.06 -27.85 1.00
C GLY A 8 -28.39 -27.14 2.17
N LEU A 9 -28.51 -27.70 3.39
CA LEU A 9 -27.88 -27.15 4.59
C LEU A 9 -26.35 -27.16 4.47
N LEU A 10 -25.75 -28.25 3.99
CA LEU A 10 -24.30 -28.35 3.82
C LEU A 10 -23.77 -27.32 2.80
N ILE A 11 -24.46 -27.13 1.67
CA ILE A 11 -24.06 -26.12 0.68
C ILE A 11 -24.10 -24.72 1.29
N ALA A 12 -25.16 -24.39 2.05
CA ALA A 12 -25.28 -23.09 2.70
C ALA A 12 -24.16 -22.84 3.72
N VAL A 13 -23.80 -23.85 4.53
CA VAL A 13 -22.71 -23.76 5.50
C VAL A 13 -21.36 -23.54 4.80
N PHE A 14 -21.02 -24.35 3.79
CA PHE A 14 -19.74 -24.20 3.09
C PHE A 14 -19.65 -22.92 2.26
N ALA A 15 -20.77 -22.44 1.70
CA ALA A 15 -20.84 -21.14 1.04
C ALA A 15 -20.60 -19.99 2.03
N ALA A 16 -21.18 -20.05 3.24
CA ALA A 16 -20.95 -19.06 4.28
C ALA A 16 -19.47 -19.04 4.72
N VAL A 17 -18.85 -20.21 4.87
CA VAL A 17 -17.41 -20.32 5.19
C VAL A 17 -16.55 -19.74 4.07
N ALA A 18 -16.87 -20.00 2.81
CA ALA A 18 -16.18 -19.43 1.66
C ALA A 18 -16.33 -17.90 1.61
N CYS A 19 -17.54 -17.37 1.84
CA CYS A 19 -17.79 -15.93 1.90
C CYS A 19 -17.04 -15.26 3.06
N ALA A 20 -16.98 -15.91 4.23
CA ALA A 20 -16.21 -15.41 5.37
C ALA A 20 -14.69 -15.39 5.04
N GLY A 21 -14.16 -16.46 4.44
CA GLY A 21 -12.78 -16.48 3.96
C GLY A 21 -12.50 -15.39 2.92
N ALA A 22 -13.41 -15.20 1.95
CA ALA A 22 -13.30 -14.17 0.93
C ALA A 22 -13.39 -12.75 1.50
N ALA A 23 -14.24 -12.48 2.50
CA ALA A 23 -14.32 -11.19 3.16
C ALA A 23 -13.03 -10.86 3.95
N LEU A 24 -12.43 -11.87 4.58
CA LEU A 24 -11.15 -11.74 5.28
C LEU A 24 -9.97 -11.50 4.32
N THR A 25 -10.02 -12.02 3.09
CA THR A 25 -9.00 -11.72 2.06
C THR A 25 -9.29 -10.45 1.27
N ALA A 26 -10.55 -10.08 1.05
CA ALA A 26 -10.94 -8.90 0.26
C ALA A 26 -10.59 -7.57 0.94
N THR A 27 -10.52 -7.55 2.28
CA THR A 27 -9.98 -6.41 3.04
C THR A 27 -8.47 -6.26 2.92
N ARG A 28 -7.80 -7.21 2.26
CA ARG A 28 -6.38 -7.18 1.90
C ARG A 28 -6.28 -7.10 0.38
N ALA A 29 -6.84 -6.06 -0.22
CA ALA A 29 -6.26 -5.53 -1.45
C ALA A 29 -4.88 -5.01 -1.07
N SER A 30 -3.90 -5.91 -0.94
CA SER A 30 -2.53 -5.54 -0.66
C SER A 30 -2.09 -4.72 -1.86
N ALA A 31 -2.03 -3.42 -1.68
CA ALA A 31 -1.20 -2.56 -2.50
C ALA A 31 0.13 -3.29 -2.70
N VAL A 32 0.43 -3.66 -3.95
CA VAL A 32 1.69 -4.30 -4.27
C VAL A 32 2.72 -3.19 -4.19
N PHE A 33 3.43 -3.11 -3.07
CA PHE A 33 4.53 -2.20 -2.94
C PHE A 33 5.78 -2.83 -3.56
N HIS A 34 6.47 -2.06 -4.40
CA HIS A 34 7.78 -2.43 -4.93
C HIS A 34 8.84 -1.85 -4.00
N GLU A 35 9.63 -2.72 -3.37
CA GLU A 35 10.78 -2.29 -2.57
C GLU A 35 11.75 -1.50 -3.46
N LEU A 36 12.13 -0.31 -3.00
CA LEU A 36 13.13 0.53 -3.64
C LEU A 36 14.49 0.17 -3.07
N ALA A 37 15.49 0.03 -3.93
CA ALA A 37 16.85 -0.23 -3.50
C ALA A 37 17.38 0.97 -2.68
N GLU A 38 17.88 0.69 -1.47
CA GLU A 38 18.51 1.71 -0.63
C GLU A 38 19.73 2.30 -1.34
N THR A 39 19.77 3.63 -1.47
CA THR A 39 20.92 4.38 -1.97
C THR A 39 21.70 4.97 -0.79
N GLY A 40 22.45 4.14 -0.07
CA GLY A 40 23.18 4.62 1.12
C GLY A 40 23.85 3.52 1.93
N ARG A 41 24.03 3.77 3.24
CA ARG A 41 24.49 2.72 4.17
C ARG A 41 23.36 1.70 4.32
N PRO A 42 23.57 0.42 3.96
CA PRO A 42 22.52 -0.58 3.98
C PRO A 42 21.96 -0.80 5.40
N GLY A 43 20.65 -0.97 5.49
CA GLY A 43 20.02 -1.78 6.53
C GLY A 43 19.16 -1.04 7.56
N TYR A 44 18.94 0.27 7.40
CA TYR A 44 18.10 1.02 8.34
C TYR A 44 16.75 1.45 7.77
N LEU A 45 16.64 1.69 6.47
CA LEU A 45 15.44 2.30 5.87
C LEU A 45 14.95 1.48 4.70
N LYS A 46 13.84 0.78 4.89
CA LYS A 46 13.12 0.17 3.77
C LYS A 46 12.12 1.16 3.20
N LEU A 47 12.27 1.44 1.92
CA LEU A 47 11.32 2.21 1.13
C LEU A 47 10.57 1.29 0.19
N ALA A 48 9.28 1.52 0.04
CA ALA A 48 8.47 0.78 -0.91
C ALA A 48 7.50 1.73 -1.62
N LEU A 49 7.38 1.59 -2.94
CA LEU A 49 6.51 2.43 -3.79
C LEU A 49 5.25 1.67 -4.17
N HIS A 50 4.07 2.27 -4.03
CA HIS A 50 2.82 1.64 -4.44
C HIS A 50 2.83 1.35 -5.96
N SER A 51 2.45 0.15 -6.40
CA SER A 51 2.50 -0.26 -7.84
C SER A 51 1.65 0.59 -8.78
N GLY A 52 0.55 1.15 -8.28
CA GLY A 52 -0.28 2.10 -9.01
C GLY A 52 0.32 3.51 -9.14
N THR A 53 1.52 3.75 -8.62
CA THR A 53 2.16 5.07 -8.67
C THR A 53 2.70 5.35 -10.09
N PRO A 54 2.22 6.39 -10.78
CA PRO A 54 2.75 6.75 -12.09
C PRO A 54 4.16 7.32 -12.00
N LEU A 55 5.11 6.71 -12.74
CA LEU A 55 6.47 7.26 -12.91
C LEU A 55 6.52 8.39 -13.95
N TRP A 56 5.48 8.47 -14.78
CA TRP A 56 5.29 9.45 -15.84
C TRP A 56 3.78 9.73 -15.93
N ALA A 57 3.41 10.99 -16.17
CA ALA A 57 2.04 11.41 -16.40
C ALA A 57 2.01 12.63 -17.32
N GLU A 58 0.98 12.69 -18.17
CA GLU A 58 0.55 13.92 -18.85
C GLU A 58 -0.52 14.56 -17.98
N LEU A 59 -0.40 15.86 -17.75
CA LEU A 59 -1.30 16.61 -16.86
C LEU A 59 -1.85 17.83 -17.61
N GLU A 60 -3.16 18.02 -17.54
CA GLU A 60 -3.86 19.22 -17.96
C GLU A 60 -4.06 20.18 -16.76
N PRO A 61 -4.47 21.44 -16.98
CA PRO A 61 -4.79 22.33 -15.87
C PRO A 61 -5.96 21.76 -15.05
N GLY A 62 -5.75 21.62 -13.74
CA GLY A 62 -6.69 20.99 -12.81
C GLY A 62 -6.36 19.54 -12.50
N ASP A 63 -5.46 18.90 -13.27
CA ASP A 63 -5.04 17.54 -12.99
C ASP A 63 -4.02 17.47 -11.85
N SER A 64 -3.95 16.28 -11.25
CA SER A 64 -2.94 15.93 -10.27
C SER A 64 -2.47 14.50 -10.46
N MET A 65 -1.22 14.25 -10.09
CA MET A 65 -0.67 12.93 -9.92
C MET A 65 -0.23 12.74 -8.47
N ARG A 66 -0.24 11.50 -8.01
CA ARG A 66 0.07 11.15 -6.62
C ARG A 66 1.11 10.06 -6.55
N TRP A 67 2.08 10.23 -5.67
CA TRP A 67 3.05 9.22 -5.31
C TRP A 67 2.83 8.76 -3.89
N LEU A 68 2.71 7.45 -3.71
CA LEU A 68 2.52 6.84 -2.41
C LEU A 68 3.74 6.00 -2.05
N VAL A 69 4.49 6.46 -1.06
CA VAL A 69 5.70 5.82 -0.55
C VAL A 69 5.45 5.33 0.87
N GLU A 70 5.80 4.08 1.13
CA GLU A 70 5.89 3.54 2.48
C GLU A 70 7.36 3.60 2.94
N ALA A 71 7.58 4.15 4.12
CA ALA A 71 8.87 4.18 4.79
C ALA A 71 8.80 3.38 6.09
N SER A 72 9.73 2.46 6.28
CA SER A 72 9.83 1.66 7.51
C SER A 72 11.28 1.48 7.94
N LEU A 73 11.50 1.36 9.25
CA LEU A 73 12.83 1.07 9.78
C LEU A 73 13.07 -0.43 9.90
N HIS A 74 14.32 -0.81 9.64
CA HIS A 74 14.86 -2.12 9.98
C HIS A 74 16.13 -1.95 10.81
N GLY A 75 16.43 -2.88 11.72
CA GLY A 75 17.69 -2.83 12.50
C GLY A 75 17.87 -1.68 13.49
N SER A 76 16.89 -0.79 13.66
CA SER A 76 16.81 0.23 14.71
C SER A 76 15.41 0.23 15.33
N ASP A 77 15.31 0.55 16.62
CA ASP A 77 14.03 0.63 17.34
C ASP A 77 13.29 1.93 16.99
N SER A 78 14.03 3.02 16.79
CA SER A 78 13.50 4.33 16.39
C SER A 78 14.47 5.09 15.48
N GLY A 79 13.94 6.12 14.84
CA GLY A 79 14.72 7.10 14.07
C GLY A 79 13.84 8.20 13.52
N THR A 80 14.47 9.16 12.85
CA THR A 80 13.81 10.28 12.20
C THR A 80 13.74 10.04 10.70
N LEU A 81 12.59 10.39 10.08
CA LEU A 81 12.44 10.41 8.63
C LEU A 81 12.46 11.85 8.13
N ALA A 82 13.05 12.04 6.95
CA ALA A 82 12.99 13.30 6.24
C ALA A 82 12.75 13.08 4.74
N VAL A 83 12.09 14.04 4.11
CA VAL A 83 11.84 14.06 2.68
C VAL A 83 12.62 15.19 2.02
N GLU A 84 13.07 14.93 0.80
CA GLU A 84 13.68 15.88 -0.10
C GLU A 84 12.96 15.83 -1.45
N LEU A 85 12.55 16.97 -1.97
CA LEU A 85 12.00 17.10 -3.31
C LEU A 85 13.00 17.87 -4.16
N GLN A 86 13.28 17.34 -5.35
CA GLN A 86 14.06 18.02 -6.38
C GLN A 86 13.20 18.17 -7.62
N ALA A 87 13.25 19.31 -8.28
CA ALA A 87 12.44 19.58 -9.46
C ALA A 87 13.29 20.28 -10.54
N GLY A 88 13.05 19.95 -11.80
CA GLY A 88 13.66 20.66 -12.92
C GLY A 88 12.84 20.59 -14.19
N GLY A 89 13.12 21.47 -15.15
CA GLY A 89 12.37 21.58 -16.41
C GLY A 89 11.46 22.80 -16.46
N ASP A 90 10.92 23.08 -17.63
CA ASP A 90 10.26 24.35 -17.95
C ASP A 90 8.94 24.55 -17.18
N LEU A 91 8.26 23.45 -16.82
CA LEU A 91 7.03 23.51 -16.01
C LEU A 91 7.28 23.95 -14.56
N VAL A 92 8.51 23.76 -14.05
CA VAL A 92 8.86 24.13 -12.66
C VAL A 92 8.95 25.64 -12.50
N SER A 93 9.54 26.32 -13.48
CA SER A 93 9.88 27.75 -13.43
C SER A 93 8.68 28.67 -13.66
N ASP A 94 7.81 28.29 -14.61
CA ASP A 94 6.86 29.23 -15.22
C ASP A 94 5.38 28.85 -15.03
N SER A 95 5.11 27.57 -14.76
CA SER A 95 3.77 26.99 -15.01
C SER A 95 2.97 26.67 -13.75
N GLY A 96 3.37 27.22 -12.60
CA GLY A 96 2.56 27.21 -11.38
C GLY A 96 2.29 25.83 -10.77
N MET A 97 2.98 24.79 -11.23
CA MET A 97 2.86 23.44 -10.67
C MET A 97 3.17 23.46 -9.17
N THR A 98 2.34 22.80 -8.38
CA THR A 98 2.48 22.73 -6.94
C THR A 98 2.87 21.32 -6.51
N ALA A 99 3.59 21.23 -5.39
CA ALA A 99 3.73 20.00 -4.64
C ALA A 99 3.13 20.16 -3.25
N GLU A 100 2.53 19.09 -2.78
CA GLU A 100 2.07 18.90 -1.42
C GLU A 100 2.64 17.58 -0.91
N VAL A 101 3.08 17.56 0.35
CA VAL A 101 3.56 16.34 1.01
C VAL A 101 2.82 16.17 2.31
N GLU A 102 2.17 15.03 2.43
CA GLU A 102 1.45 14.61 3.63
C GLU A 102 1.96 13.27 4.12
N THR A 103 1.74 13.01 5.40
CA THR A 103 2.07 11.74 6.03
C THR A 103 0.86 11.17 6.75
N CYS A 104 0.79 9.85 6.81
CA CYS A 104 -0.18 9.12 7.61
C CYS A 104 0.55 8.03 8.41
N SER A 105 0.16 7.83 9.67
CA SER A 105 0.71 6.76 10.51
C SER A 105 0.21 5.36 10.12
N VAL A 106 -0.72 5.28 9.17
CA VAL A 106 -1.27 4.04 8.59
C VAL A 106 -1.39 4.21 7.08
N ALA A 107 -1.94 3.20 6.40
CA ALA A 107 -2.16 3.29 4.96
C ALA A 107 -3.15 4.40 4.59
N PHE A 108 -2.82 5.18 3.55
CA PHE A 108 -3.76 6.09 2.91
C PHE A 108 -4.81 5.28 2.13
N ASP A 109 -6.08 5.68 2.25
CA ASP A 109 -7.15 5.21 1.36
C ASP A 109 -7.16 6.09 0.11
N ILE A 110 -6.41 5.64 -0.90
CA ILE A 110 -6.30 6.31 -2.21
C ILE A 110 -7.55 6.15 -3.08
N THR A 111 -8.50 5.31 -2.67
CA THR A 111 -9.77 5.11 -3.40
C THR A 111 -10.83 6.13 -2.98
N ALA A 112 -10.68 6.71 -1.78
CA ALA A 112 -11.50 7.80 -1.32
C ALA A 112 -11.20 9.12 -2.06
N SER A 113 -12.21 9.98 -2.17
CA SER A 113 -12.08 11.34 -2.69
C SER A 113 -12.73 12.31 -1.70
N PRO A 114 -11.94 13.10 -0.93
CA PRO A 114 -10.47 13.16 -0.93
C PRO A 114 -9.81 11.91 -0.36
N VAL A 115 -8.49 11.76 -0.57
CA VAL A 115 -7.71 10.64 -0.04
C VAL A 115 -7.83 10.58 1.49
N GLY A 116 -8.21 9.41 1.99
CA GLY A 116 -8.46 9.17 3.42
C GLY A 116 -7.20 8.77 4.18
N CYS A 117 -7.15 9.11 5.47
CA CYS A 117 -6.16 8.62 6.44
C CYS A 117 -6.88 8.38 7.77
N GLU A 118 -7.00 7.13 8.19
CA GLU A 118 -7.64 6.77 9.47
C GLU A 118 -6.70 6.95 10.67
N GLY A 119 -5.40 7.15 10.42
CA GLY A 119 -4.37 7.37 11.43
C GLY A 119 -4.08 8.84 11.70
N SER A 120 -2.91 9.11 12.28
CA SER A 120 -2.42 10.46 12.49
C SER A 120 -1.90 11.05 11.18
N ARG A 121 -2.71 11.93 10.58
CA ARG A 121 -2.35 12.71 9.38
C ARG A 121 -1.51 13.93 9.78
N ALA A 122 -0.45 14.22 9.03
CA ALA A 122 0.30 15.48 9.17
C ALA A 122 0.74 16.03 7.82
N THR A 123 0.53 17.32 7.61
CA THR A 123 1.02 18.06 6.45
C THR A 123 2.47 18.48 6.68
N VAL A 124 3.37 17.99 5.84
CA VAL A 124 4.82 18.27 5.89
C VAL A 124 5.16 19.44 4.99
N LEU A 125 4.55 19.47 3.81
CA LEU A 125 4.65 20.56 2.86
C LEU A 125 3.22 20.89 2.41
N PRO A 126 2.66 22.07 2.77
CA PRO A 126 1.37 22.47 2.20
C PRO A 126 1.51 22.67 0.68
N PRO A 127 0.40 22.79 -0.08
CA PRO A 127 0.47 23.08 -1.51
C PRO A 127 1.38 24.28 -1.82
N THR A 128 2.57 23.99 -2.34
CA THR A 128 3.65 24.96 -2.54
C THR A 128 4.07 24.94 -4.01
N PRO A 129 4.14 26.09 -4.69
CA PRO A 129 4.67 26.16 -6.05
C PRO A 129 6.08 25.57 -6.12
N LEU A 130 6.36 24.70 -7.09
CA LEU A 130 7.65 24.03 -7.22
C LEU A 130 8.82 25.01 -7.37
N ALA A 131 8.61 26.15 -8.02
CA ALA A 131 9.58 27.25 -8.10
C ALA A 131 10.03 27.80 -6.73
N GLN A 132 9.19 27.65 -5.70
CA GLN A 132 9.47 28.12 -4.34
C GLN A 132 10.10 27.04 -3.45
N ILE A 133 10.14 25.78 -3.92
CA ILE A 133 10.79 24.70 -3.18
C ILE A 133 12.30 24.83 -3.38
N PRO A 134 13.09 24.87 -2.30
CA PRO A 134 14.54 24.92 -2.41
C PRO A 134 15.07 23.71 -3.20
N GLN A 135 15.77 23.95 -4.30
CA GLN A 135 16.17 22.91 -5.25
C GLN A 135 17.35 22.05 -4.80
N GLN A 136 17.99 22.37 -3.67
CA GLN A 136 19.22 21.68 -3.23
C GLN A 136 19.23 21.37 -1.74
N GLY A 137 19.15 20.08 -1.41
CA GLY A 137 19.52 19.52 -0.11
C GLY A 137 18.62 19.91 1.07
N HIS A 138 17.51 20.60 0.83
CA HIS A 138 16.60 21.01 1.89
C HIS A 138 15.69 19.86 2.28
N ARG A 139 16.04 19.21 3.38
CA ARG A 139 15.24 18.13 3.97
C ARG A 139 14.12 18.70 4.82
N ARG A 140 12.94 18.10 4.74
CA ARG A 140 11.78 18.38 5.59
C ARG A 140 11.51 17.16 6.45
N ASP A 141 11.44 17.34 7.76
CA ASP A 141 11.20 16.23 8.67
C ASP A 141 9.76 15.72 8.55
N LEU A 142 9.62 14.40 8.44
CA LEU A 142 8.35 13.69 8.27
C LEU A 142 7.74 13.21 9.59
N ALA A 143 8.42 13.45 10.73
CA ALA A 143 8.23 12.85 12.05
C ALA A 143 8.98 11.52 12.28
N ASP A 144 9.05 11.14 13.55
CA ASP A 144 9.73 9.95 14.02
C ASP A 144 9.03 8.67 13.53
N VAL A 145 9.84 7.63 13.35
CA VAL A 145 9.40 6.30 12.94
C VAL A 145 10.00 5.27 13.90
N SER A 146 9.20 4.27 14.24
CA SER A 146 9.63 3.15 15.08
C SER A 146 9.64 1.85 14.26
N SER A 147 10.43 0.88 14.73
CA SER A 147 10.45 -0.46 14.15
C SER A 147 9.06 -1.10 14.18
N GLY A 148 8.63 -1.66 13.05
CA GLY A 148 7.33 -2.33 12.93
C GLY A 148 6.12 -1.38 12.76
N THR A 149 6.31 -0.07 12.79
CA THR A 149 5.27 0.94 12.53
C THR A 149 5.63 1.74 11.27
N PRO A 150 5.33 1.24 10.06
CA PRO A 150 5.62 1.98 8.84
C PRO A 150 4.84 3.28 8.80
N ARG A 151 5.40 4.29 8.13
CA ARG A 151 4.77 5.58 7.88
C ARG A 151 4.57 5.73 6.38
N GLN A 152 3.38 6.15 5.96
CA GLN A 152 3.12 6.45 4.56
C GLN A 152 3.29 7.93 4.28
N VAL A 153 3.89 8.22 3.13
CA VAL A 153 4.12 9.54 2.58
C VAL A 153 3.34 9.64 1.28
N LEU A 154 2.43 10.61 1.22
CA LEU A 154 1.68 10.96 0.01
C LEU A 154 2.27 12.26 -0.54
N VAL A 155 2.81 12.19 -1.75
CA VAL A 155 3.23 13.37 -2.50
C VAL A 155 2.21 13.63 -3.59
N THR A 156 1.59 14.80 -3.57
CA THR A 156 0.66 15.23 -4.61
C THR A 156 1.33 16.31 -5.44
N LEU A 157 1.38 16.09 -6.75
CA LEU A 157 1.86 17.05 -7.73
C LEU A 157 0.66 17.49 -8.57
N ALA A 158 0.43 18.79 -8.70
CA ALA A 158 -0.76 19.30 -9.38
C ALA A 158 -0.45 20.50 -10.27
N ILE A 159 -1.18 20.63 -11.37
CA ILE A 159 -1.25 21.87 -12.15
C ILE A 159 -2.53 22.58 -11.72
N PRO A 160 -2.47 23.80 -11.14
CA PRO A 160 -3.68 24.52 -10.76
C PRO A 160 -4.62 24.71 -11.96
N ALA A 161 -5.94 24.55 -11.74
CA ALA A 161 -6.95 24.75 -12.79
C ALA A 161 -6.96 26.18 -13.37
N THR A 162 -6.37 27.14 -12.66
CA THR A 162 -6.20 28.53 -13.11
C THR A 162 -5.03 28.71 -14.08
N THR A 163 -4.23 27.67 -14.33
CA THR A 163 -3.07 27.74 -15.22
C THR A 163 -3.54 27.73 -16.68
N PRO A 164 -3.17 28.73 -17.51
CA PRO A 164 -3.54 28.74 -18.92
C PRO A 164 -2.93 27.54 -19.68
N ALA A 165 -3.73 26.85 -20.50
CA ALA A 165 -3.27 25.70 -21.29
C ALA A 165 -2.06 26.01 -22.19
N ALA A 166 -2.07 27.19 -22.84
CA ALA A 166 -0.96 27.64 -23.67
C ALA A 166 0.37 27.82 -22.89
N GLY A 167 0.32 27.91 -21.56
CA GLY A 167 1.50 28.02 -20.69
C GLY A 167 2.10 26.68 -20.28
N ILE A 168 1.48 25.55 -20.62
CA ILE A 168 1.95 24.20 -20.28
C ILE A 168 2.15 23.29 -21.51
N GLU A 169 1.56 23.64 -22.64
CA GLU A 169 1.62 22.81 -23.85
C GLU A 169 3.07 22.52 -24.28
N GLY A 170 3.39 21.24 -24.44
CA GLY A 170 4.73 20.78 -24.85
C GLY A 170 5.84 20.96 -23.80
N ARG A 171 5.51 21.43 -22.59
CA ARG A 171 6.48 21.59 -21.51
C ARG A 171 6.56 20.34 -20.65
N SER A 172 7.68 20.16 -19.97
CA SER A 172 7.89 19.03 -19.07
C SER A 172 8.55 19.45 -17.75
N ALA A 173 8.29 18.66 -16.71
CA ALA A 173 9.02 18.70 -15.45
C ALA A 173 9.55 17.31 -15.13
N ARG A 174 10.72 17.28 -14.49
CA ARG A 174 11.30 16.10 -13.85
C ARG A 174 11.30 16.36 -12.36
N ILE A 175 10.61 15.50 -11.62
CA ILE A 175 10.54 15.57 -10.16
C ILE A 175 11.25 14.34 -9.59
N GLY A 176 12.08 14.56 -8.59
CA GLY A 176 12.74 13.54 -7.80
C GLY A 176 12.27 13.61 -6.35
N LEU A 177 12.01 12.44 -5.76
CA LEU A 177 11.68 12.29 -4.35
C LEU A 177 12.79 11.49 -3.66
N GLY A 178 13.47 12.11 -2.71
CA GLY A 178 14.37 11.45 -1.78
C GLY A 178 13.69 11.26 -0.43
N VAL A 179 13.77 10.06 0.13
CA VAL A 179 13.38 9.80 1.53
C VAL A 179 14.61 9.33 2.27
N HIS A 180 14.89 9.99 3.40
CA HIS A 180 16.06 9.80 4.21
C HIS A 180 15.64 9.34 5.60
N ALA A 181 16.47 8.50 6.23
CA ALA A 181 16.31 8.15 7.64
C ALA A 181 17.61 8.32 8.40
N SER A 182 17.50 8.73 9.66
CA SER A 182 18.58 8.66 10.64
C SER A 182 18.10 7.86 11.84
N GLY A 183 18.82 6.78 12.17
CA GLY A 183 18.53 5.97 13.36
C GLY A 183 19.20 6.54 14.61
N ASP A 184 18.52 6.46 15.75
CA ASP A 184 19.05 6.85 17.06
C ASP A 184 19.87 5.69 17.64
N ALA A 185 21.13 5.58 17.22
CA ALA A 185 22.09 4.52 17.60
C ALA A 185 21.67 3.08 17.17
N PRO A 186 22.64 2.21 16.83
CA PRO A 186 22.32 0.80 16.63
C PRO A 186 21.77 0.23 17.94
N ALA A 187 20.69 -0.57 17.87
CA ALA A 187 20.12 -1.24 19.04
C ALA A 187 21.25 -1.91 19.84
N THR A 188 21.55 -1.34 21.02
CA THR A 188 22.60 -1.82 21.93
C THR A 188 22.20 -3.18 22.49
N GLY A 189 22.46 -4.23 21.70
CA GLY A 189 22.07 -5.60 22.03
C GLY A 189 22.71 -6.69 21.16
N LEU A 190 23.46 -6.33 20.11
CA LEU A 190 24.21 -7.32 19.33
C LEU A 190 25.53 -7.66 20.02
N LEU A 191 25.50 -8.71 20.85
CA LEU A 191 26.71 -9.42 21.28
C LEU A 191 27.55 -9.85 20.06
N PRO A 192 28.89 -9.93 20.17
CA PRO A 192 29.76 -10.30 19.05
C PRO A 192 29.47 -11.72 18.55
N LEU A 193 29.19 -11.86 17.24
CA LEU A 193 29.37 -13.05 16.40
C LEU A 193 29.04 -14.41 17.05
N GLY A 194 27.77 -14.61 17.42
CA GLY A 194 27.16 -15.93 17.38
C GLY A 194 26.46 -16.09 16.03
N THR A 195 26.77 -17.14 15.29
CA THR A 195 26.14 -17.60 14.03
C THR A 195 24.72 -17.07 13.79
N PRO A 196 24.33 -16.71 12.55
CA PRO A 196 23.00 -16.18 12.23
C PRO A 196 21.93 -17.22 12.58
N ARG A 197 21.42 -17.15 13.82
CA ARG A 197 20.13 -17.71 14.15
C ARG A 197 19.13 -16.70 13.62
N SER A 198 18.71 -16.90 12.39
CA SER A 198 17.43 -16.36 11.94
C SER A 198 16.42 -16.64 13.05
N PRO A 199 15.84 -15.63 13.71
CA PRO A 199 14.54 -15.85 14.30
C PRO A 199 13.67 -16.20 13.10
N ARG A 200 13.23 -17.45 13.01
CA ARG A 200 12.04 -17.83 12.24
C ARG A 200 10.83 -17.16 12.93
N ALA A 201 10.86 -15.85 13.09
CA ALA A 201 9.65 -15.05 13.04
C ALA A 201 9.29 -15.06 11.56
N LEU A 202 8.60 -16.13 11.14
CA LEU A 202 7.82 -16.08 9.92
C LEU A 202 7.04 -14.78 10.00
N ALA A 203 7.03 -14.00 8.92
CA ALA A 203 6.07 -12.91 8.78
C ALA A 203 4.69 -13.43 9.23
N ALA A 204 3.84 -12.57 9.77
CA ALA A 204 2.49 -12.92 10.22
C ALA A 204 1.56 -13.37 9.06
N THR A 205 2.06 -14.13 8.09
CA THR A 205 1.34 -14.91 7.08
C THR A 205 0.55 -16.07 7.70
N GLY A 206 0.71 -16.35 9.00
CA GLY A 206 -0.07 -17.36 9.70
C GLY A 206 -1.57 -17.11 9.66
N SER A 207 -2.02 -15.85 9.66
CA SER A 207 -3.43 -15.51 9.45
C SER A 207 -3.89 -15.73 8.00
N ASP A 208 -2.99 -15.57 7.03
CA ASP A 208 -3.30 -15.81 5.62
C ASP A 208 -3.49 -17.30 5.34
N VAL A 209 -2.73 -18.16 6.00
CA VAL A 209 -2.93 -19.62 5.90
C VAL A 209 -4.30 -20.03 6.42
N LEU A 210 -4.81 -19.37 7.48
CA LEU A 210 -6.13 -19.65 8.02
C LEU A 210 -7.24 -19.13 7.08
N ALA A 211 -7.12 -17.91 6.56
CA ALA A 211 -8.09 -17.35 5.61
C ALA A 211 -8.13 -18.15 4.30
N LEU A 212 -6.97 -18.49 3.74
CA LEU A 212 -6.84 -19.36 2.57
C LEU A 212 -7.34 -20.77 2.87
N GLY A 213 -7.08 -21.29 4.07
CA GLY A 213 -7.58 -22.58 4.54
C GLY A 213 -9.11 -22.62 4.58
N LEU A 214 -9.75 -21.61 5.17
CA LEU A 214 -11.20 -21.47 5.21
C LEU A 214 -11.81 -21.37 3.81
N LEU A 215 -11.23 -20.55 2.93
CA LEU A 215 -11.68 -20.42 1.55
C LEU A 215 -11.58 -21.76 0.80
N SER A 216 -10.46 -22.46 0.94
CA SER A 216 -10.22 -23.76 0.30
C SER A 216 -11.21 -24.82 0.80
N VAL A 217 -11.41 -24.92 2.11
CA VAL A 217 -12.36 -25.86 2.72
C VAL A 217 -13.79 -25.54 2.28
N GLY A 218 -14.17 -24.26 2.22
CA GLY A 218 -15.47 -23.82 1.71
C GLY A 218 -15.70 -24.26 0.26
N LEU A 219 -14.75 -23.99 -0.64
CA LEU A 219 -14.86 -24.35 -2.05
C LEU A 219 -14.92 -25.86 -2.29
N VAL A 220 -14.06 -26.63 -1.61
CA VAL A 220 -14.08 -28.11 -1.68
C VAL A 220 -15.40 -28.66 -1.16
N GLY A 221 -15.91 -28.13 -0.04
CA GLY A 221 -17.19 -28.55 0.55
C GLY A 221 -18.38 -28.28 -0.38
N VAL A 222 -18.45 -27.10 -1.01
CA VAL A 222 -19.49 -26.78 -2.01
C VAL A 222 -19.41 -27.74 -3.20
N GLY A 223 -18.21 -27.99 -3.74
CA GLY A 223 -18.00 -28.90 -4.86
C GLY A 223 -18.43 -30.34 -4.54
N ALA A 224 -18.03 -30.86 -3.39
CA ALA A 224 -18.40 -32.20 -2.94
C ALA A 224 -19.92 -32.35 -2.73
N ALA A 225 -20.56 -31.37 -2.08
CA ALA A 225 -22.01 -31.39 -1.87
C ALA A 225 -22.80 -31.30 -3.18
N ALA A 226 -22.33 -30.50 -4.15
CA ALA A 226 -22.92 -30.41 -5.48
C ALA A 226 -22.78 -31.72 -6.27
N ALA A 227 -21.60 -32.37 -6.20
CA ALA A 227 -21.37 -33.65 -6.85
C ALA A 227 -22.27 -34.76 -6.29
N LEU A 228 -22.46 -34.82 -4.97
CA LEU A 228 -23.38 -35.76 -4.31
C LEU A 228 -24.84 -35.53 -4.74
N ARG A 229 -25.25 -34.26 -4.92
CA ARG A 229 -26.59 -33.92 -5.40
C ARG A 229 -26.82 -34.37 -6.84
N ARG A 230 -25.80 -34.30 -7.71
CA ARG A 230 -25.88 -34.78 -9.11
C ARG A 230 -25.93 -36.30 -9.23
N ARG A 231 -25.33 -37.03 -8.28
CA ARG A 231 -25.30 -38.51 -8.26
C ARG A 231 -26.56 -39.15 -7.66
N ALA A 232 -27.51 -38.37 -7.15
CA ALA A 232 -28.78 -38.91 -6.66
C ALA A 232 -29.56 -39.50 -7.85
N PRO A 233 -29.78 -40.84 -7.90
CA PRO A 233 -30.48 -41.46 -9.00
C PRO A 233 -31.88 -40.86 -9.11
N ALA A 234 -32.29 -40.48 -10.32
CA ALA A 234 -33.68 -40.15 -10.58
C ALA A 234 -34.52 -41.37 -10.23
N ALA A 235 -35.19 -41.32 -9.08
CA ALA A 235 -36.09 -42.38 -8.64
C ALA A 235 -37.07 -42.62 -9.79
N HIS A 236 -36.90 -43.77 -10.46
CA HIS A 236 -37.78 -44.21 -11.52
C HIS A 236 -39.18 -44.32 -10.94
N GLY A 237 -39.99 -43.28 -11.16
CA GLY A 237 -41.42 -43.27 -10.90
C GLY A 237 -42.10 -44.18 -11.89
N GLY A 238 -42.00 -45.49 -11.66
CA GLY A 238 -42.85 -46.48 -12.29
C GLY A 238 -44.27 -46.31 -11.75
N ARG A 239 -45.08 -45.52 -12.44
CA ARG A 239 -46.55 -45.56 -12.34
C ARG A 239 -47.01 -46.92 -12.88
N ARG A 240 -47.77 -47.66 -12.07
CA ARG A 240 -48.80 -48.58 -12.55
C ARG A 240 -50.15 -47.95 -12.25
#